data_AF-F4HKJ6-F1
#
_entry.id   AF-F4HKJ6-F1
#
_cell.length_a   1.000
_cell.length_b   1.000
_cell.length_c   1.000
_cell.angle_alpha   90.00
_cell.angle_beta   90.00
_cell.angle_gamma   90.00
#
_symmetry.space_group_name_H-M   'P 1'
#
loop_
_entity.id
_entity.type
_entity.pdbx_description
1 polymer ?
#
loop_
_entity_poly.entity_id
_entity_poly.type
_entity_poly.pdbx_seq_one_letter_code
_entity_poly.pdbx_strand_id
1 'polypeptide(L)' 'MAKEKTTLPPTGAGLMRFFDEDTRAIKITPKGAIALALIVIMFEILLHVVGPRLFG' A
#
# COMPACT_ATOMS: atom_id res chain seq x y z
N MET A 1 -19.13 -39.73 12.92
CA MET A 1 -18.30 -38.94 11.97
C MET A 1 -18.15 -37.53 12.50
N ALA A 2 -17.04 -37.23 13.19
CA ALA A 2 -16.74 -35.88 13.65
C ALA A 2 -15.63 -35.32 12.75
N LYS A 3 -15.93 -34.25 12.01
CA LYS A 3 -14.97 -33.56 11.14
C LYS A 3 -14.23 -32.52 11.98
N GLU A 4 -13.30 -32.98 12.80
CA GLU A 4 -12.41 -32.11 13.56
C GLU A 4 -11.39 -31.50 12.60
N LYS A 5 -11.40 -30.17 12.46
CA LYS A 5 -10.37 -29.43 11.73
C LYS A 5 -9.06 -29.58 12.51
N THR A 6 -8.26 -30.56 12.12
CA THR A 6 -6.89 -30.69 12.62
C THR A 6 -6.06 -29.50 12.11
N THR A 7 -5.92 -28.48 12.94
CA THR A 7 -4.89 -27.46 12.78
C THR A 7 -3.58 -28.12 13.17
N LEU A 8 -2.79 -28.50 12.17
CA LEU A 8 -1.46 -29.08 12.39
C LEU A 8 -0.52 -28.00 12.97
N PRO A 9 0.36 -28.37 13.92
CA PRO A 9 1.30 -27.42 14.51
C PRO A 9 2.34 -26.97 13.46
N PRO A 10 2.80 -25.71 13.51
CA PRO A 10 3.74 -25.16 12.56
C PRO A 10 5.15 -25.66 12.91
N THR A 11 5.48 -26.88 12.48
CA THR A 11 6.84 -27.41 12.61
C THR A 11 7.51 -27.47 11.26
N GLY A 12 8.53 -26.62 11.09
CA GLY A 12 9.69 -26.95 10.26
C GLY A 12 9.85 -26.17 8.96
N ALA A 13 10.68 -25.12 9.04
CA ALA A 13 11.79 -24.82 8.10
C ALA A 13 11.87 -23.37 7.62
N GLY A 14 11.74 -22.36 8.49
CA GLY A 14 12.15 -20.97 8.18
C GLY A 14 11.40 -20.28 7.03
N LEU A 15 10.50 -20.99 6.36
CA LEU A 15 9.50 -20.49 5.45
C LEU A 15 8.35 -20.00 6.32
N MET A 16 8.57 -18.91 7.07
CA MET A 16 7.47 -17.98 7.36
C MET A 16 6.97 -17.55 5.99
N ARG A 17 6.05 -18.36 5.43
CA ARG A 17 5.49 -18.20 4.10
C ARG A 17 4.56 -17.01 4.17
N PHE A 18 5.12 -15.81 4.31
CA PHE A 18 4.45 -14.56 4.00
C PHE A 18 2.99 -14.55 4.49
N PHE A 19 2.73 -15.09 5.68
CA PHE A 19 1.38 -15.26 6.20
C PHE A 19 0.84 -13.94 6.77
N ASP A 20 1.66 -12.88 6.75
CA ASP A 20 1.26 -11.51 7.05
C ASP A 20 0.91 -10.67 5.81
N GLU A 21 0.75 -11.29 4.63
CA GLU A 21 0.02 -10.64 3.54
C GLU A 21 -1.49 -10.47 3.83
N ASP A 22 -1.97 -10.98 4.96
CA ASP A 22 -3.30 -10.75 5.56
C ASP A 22 -3.36 -9.45 6.40
N THR A 23 -2.42 -8.53 6.22
CA THR A 23 -2.59 -7.17 6.74
C THR A 23 -3.66 -6.44 5.93
N ARG A 24 -4.68 -5.87 6.61
CA ARG A 24 -5.70 -4.99 6.02
C ARG A 24 -5.06 -3.65 5.60
N ALA A 25 -4.18 -3.71 4.61
CA ALA A 25 -3.48 -2.55 4.08
C ALA A 25 -4.04 -2.21 2.70
N ILE A 26 -4.12 -0.91 2.43
CA ILE A 26 -4.45 -0.42 1.09
C ILE A 26 -3.25 -0.75 0.20
N LYS A 27 -3.41 -1.76 -0.68
CA LYS A 27 -2.37 -2.16 -1.63
C LYS A 27 -2.35 -1.15 -2.78
N ILE A 28 -1.30 -0.34 -2.85
CA ILE A 28 -1.07 0.59 -3.95
C ILE A 28 -0.20 -0.11 -4.99
N THR A 29 -0.69 -0.14 -6.24
CA THR A 29 0.11 -0.67 -7.36
C THR A 29 1.25 0.30 -7.68
N PRO A 30 2.40 -0.17 -8.21
CA PRO A 30 3.51 0.71 -8.59
C PRO A 30 3.08 1.85 -9.53
N LYS A 31 2.15 1.56 -10.46
CA LYS A 31 1.55 2.58 -11.34
C LYS A 31 0.75 3.64 -10.55
N GLY A 32 0.02 3.24 -9.53
CA GLY A 32 -0.72 4.15 -8.64
C GLY A 32 0.21 5.06 -7.84
N ALA A 33 1.34 4.54 -7.36
CA ALA A 33 2.34 5.35 -6.66
C ALA A 33 2.97 6.41 -7.58
N ILE A 34 3.30 6.02 -8.82
CA ILE A 34 3.82 6.96 -9.83
C ILE A 34 2.78 8.04 -10.16
N ALA A 35 1.52 7.66 -10.35
CA ALA A 35 0.44 8.61 -10.63
C ALA A 35 0.26 9.62 -9.47
N LEU A 36 0.30 9.14 -8.22
CA LEU A 36 0.22 10.01 -7.04
C LEU A 36 1.36 11.02 -7.01
N ALA A 37 2.59 10.58 -7.27
CA ALA A 37 3.76 11.47 -7.31
C ALA A 37 3.62 12.55 -8.39
N LEU A 38 3.15 12.19 -9.59
CA LEU A 38 2.91 13.15 -10.67
C LEU A 38 1.84 14.19 -10.32
N ILE A 39 0.77 13.78 -9.62
CA ILE A 39 -0.28 14.70 -9.14
C ILE A 39 0.31 15.73 -8.18
N VAL A 40 1.12 15.29 -7.21
CA VAL A 40 1.76 16.18 -6.24
C VAL A 40 2.68 17.19 -6.95
N ILE A 41 3.52 16.72 -7.88
CA ILE A 41 4.40 17.60 -8.67
C ILE A 41 3.58 18.64 -9.45
N MET A 42 2.51 18.22 -10.11
CA MET A 42 1.65 19.12 -10.87
C MET A 42 0.96 20.16 -9.97
N PHE A 43 0.56 19.74 -8.76
CA PHE A 43 -0.05 20.63 -7.78
C PHE A 43 0.93 21.69 -7.27
N GLU A 44 2.16 21.30 -6.96
CA GLU A 44 3.25 22.21 -6.58
C GLU A 44 3.52 23.24 -7.69
N ILE A 45 3.61 22.79 -8.94
CA ILE A 45 3.81 23.69 -10.09
C ILE A 45 2.64 24.68 -10.21
N LEU A 46 1.41 24.19 -10.09
CA LEU A 46 0.22 25.03 -10.18
C LEU A 46 0.21 26.09 -9.06
N LEU A 47 0.52 25.68 -7.83
CA LEU A 47 0.64 26.60 -6.69
C LEU A 47 1.80 27.59 -6.87
N HIS A 48 2.93 27.18 -7.42
CA HIS A 48 4.05 28.09 -7.62
C HIS A 48 3.73 29.17 -8.66
N VAL A 49 2.95 28.83 -9.69
CA VAL A 49 2.56 29.78 -10.75
C VAL A 49 1.38 30.64 -10.32
N VAL A 50 0.37 30.05 -9.68
CA VAL A 50 -0.90 30.73 -9.36
C VAL A 50 -0.89 31.31 -7.95
N GLY A 51 -0.19 30.70 -7.01
CA GLY A 51 -0.10 31.12 -5.61
C GLY A 51 0.36 32.56 -5.42
N PRO A 52 1.41 33.06 -6.11
CA PRO A 52 1.80 34.47 -6.02
C PRO A 52 0.71 35.44 -6.48
N ARG A 53 -0.24 35.00 -7.33
CA ARG A 53 -1.36 35.83 -7.81
C ARG A 53 -2.58 35.77 -6.90
N LEU A 54 -2.72 34.71 -6.11
CA LEU A 54 -3.86 34.50 -5.22
C LEU A 54 -3.58 34.95 -3.78
N PHE A 55 -2.33 34.88 -3.34
CA PHE A 55 -1.92 35.16 -1.96
C PHE A 55 -0.93 36.35 -1.84
N GLY A 56 -0.63 37.03 -2.96
CA GLY A 56 0.24 38.20 -3.04
C GLY A 56 -0.51 39.48 -3.37
#